data_AF-A0A7C6HA90-F1
#
_entry.id   AF-A0A7C6HA90-F1
#
_cell.length_a   1.000
_cell.length_b   1.000
_cell.length_c   1.000
_cell.angle_alpha   90.00
_cell.angle_beta   90.00
_cell.angle_gamma   90.00
#
_symmetry.space_group_name_H-M   'P 1'
#
loop_
_entity.id
_entity.type
_entity.pdbx_description
1 polymer ?
#
loop_
_entity_poly.entity_id
_entity_poly.type
_entity_poly.pdbx_seq_one_letter_code
_entity_poly.pdbx_strand_id
1 'polypeptide(L)'
;MLKKCTVLVIALCMVLALVPLRTQAADPPHSKSMIFKDNQVINGSVAASGNNMKSLVSGDVLKLKILGKGDPNIGIDFVENIDTSTYKILAMKVKKEYAGGGLEGEIFYNVKGQGAVGGKSIIFTWAEGTDWQWIYVDLGAANAGDVGFIRFDPYGESPVENTMITVAGIGFFKTVDDMNAFAATPDGQNLGSNEGDRDFPVEVPFSGTDLNIGIWLNTVSDPSKPGHYWIRFNAAAPFYGINFYLYASKNNAKGHWALYKFDTSVEQTLAGEPVAREDLSLSQDTHLQAAFEPMNPGQYIFYVELEPDQDPDPTVFYYVVACSSIDAPEGLIEYGFNGTKNPDYNGPLVMAGTVMFVETEGVNDYLMPLDAENPTTGDVGIIAYGFAALAAVLVKRRKVK
;
A
#
# COMPACT_ATOMS: atom_id res chain seq x y z
N MET A 1 15.19 72.30 -18.60
CA MET A 1 15.91 71.07 -18.16
C MET A 1 14.97 69.93 -17.78
N LEU A 2 13.85 70.19 -17.09
CA LEU A 2 12.89 69.17 -16.62
C LEU A 2 12.36 68.21 -17.71
N LYS A 3 11.99 68.72 -18.90
CA LYS A 3 11.42 67.89 -19.99
C LYS A 3 12.38 66.85 -20.58
N LYS A 4 13.70 67.08 -20.52
CA LYS A 4 14.69 66.13 -21.05
C LYS A 4 14.95 64.97 -20.09
N CYS A 5 14.85 65.20 -18.78
CA CYS A 5 14.97 64.15 -17.77
C CYS A 5 13.77 63.19 -17.79
N THR A 6 12.55 63.70 -17.98
CA THR A 6 11.34 62.84 -18.00
C THR A 6 11.35 61.86 -19.17
N VAL A 7 11.78 62.30 -20.36
CA VAL A 7 11.90 61.42 -21.54
C VAL A 7 12.98 60.36 -21.33
N LEU A 8 14.09 60.71 -20.67
CA LEU A 8 15.16 59.76 -20.39
C LEU A 8 14.73 58.67 -19.39
N VAL A 9 13.96 59.02 -18.36
CA VAL A 9 13.44 58.07 -17.37
C VAL A 9 12.43 57.12 -17.99
N ILE A 10 11.52 57.65 -18.82
CA ILE A 10 10.52 56.82 -19.53
C ILE A 10 11.23 55.88 -20.51
N ALA A 11 12.22 56.36 -21.27
CA ALA A 11 13.01 55.51 -22.16
C ALA A 11 13.79 54.44 -21.40
N LEU A 12 14.35 54.75 -20.23
CA LEU A 12 15.06 53.79 -19.38
C LEU A 12 14.11 52.73 -18.81
N CYS A 13 12.90 53.10 -18.38
CA CYS A 13 11.87 52.17 -17.93
C CYS A 13 11.37 51.25 -19.06
N MET A 14 11.22 51.77 -20.29
CA MET A 14 10.84 50.96 -21.45
C MET A 14 11.97 50.00 -21.86
N VAL A 15 13.24 50.43 -21.79
CA VAL A 15 14.39 49.55 -22.06
C VAL A 15 14.53 48.46 -20.99
N LEU A 16 14.30 48.78 -19.72
CA LEU A 16 14.29 47.79 -18.63
C LEU A 16 13.11 46.81 -18.72
N ALA A 17 11.96 47.24 -19.25
CA ALA A 17 10.81 46.36 -19.52
C ALA A 17 11.00 45.48 -20.78
N LEU A 18 11.98 45.81 -21.64
CA LEU A 18 12.33 45.07 -22.86
C LEU A 18 13.52 44.13 -22.68
N VAL A 19 14.21 44.17 -21.53
CA VAL A 19 15.13 43.10 -21.15
C VAL A 19 14.24 42.00 -20.59
N PRO A 20 14.02 40.87 -21.28
CA PRO A 20 13.53 39.69 -20.60
C PRO A 20 14.54 39.43 -19.49
N LEU A 21 14.10 39.63 -18.24
CA LEU A 21 14.73 38.95 -17.12
C LEU A 21 14.84 37.52 -17.60
N ARG A 22 16.08 37.06 -17.85
CA ARG A 22 16.31 35.63 -18.06
C ARG A 22 15.81 35.02 -16.78
N THR A 23 14.57 34.53 -16.80
CA THR A 23 14.13 33.49 -15.89
C THR A 23 15.12 32.39 -16.16
N GLN A 24 16.14 32.31 -15.30
CA GLN A 24 17.04 31.19 -15.30
C GLN A 24 16.13 29.97 -15.29
N ALA A 25 16.21 29.15 -16.34
CA ALA A 25 15.41 27.94 -16.41
C ALA A 25 15.73 27.20 -15.11
N ALA A 26 14.71 26.95 -14.30
CA ALA A 26 14.86 26.22 -13.06
C ALA A 26 15.53 24.90 -13.37
N ASP A 27 16.50 24.50 -12.55
CA ASP A 27 17.00 23.16 -12.67
C ASP A 27 15.83 22.19 -12.40
N PRO A 28 15.63 21.17 -13.25
CA PRO A 28 14.57 20.21 -13.03
C PRO A 28 14.78 19.48 -11.70
N PRO A 29 13.72 18.90 -11.11
CA PRO A 29 13.87 17.98 -10.00
C PRO A 29 14.84 16.85 -10.35
N HIS A 30 15.41 16.21 -9.34
CA HIS A 30 16.21 15.01 -9.52
C HIS A 30 15.43 14.01 -10.38
N SER A 31 16.09 13.41 -11.37
CA SER A 31 15.46 12.52 -12.37
C SER A 31 14.81 11.27 -11.76
N LYS A 32 15.18 10.94 -10.52
CA LYS A 32 14.61 9.85 -9.72
C LYS A 32 13.61 10.30 -8.64
N SER A 33 13.00 11.47 -8.83
CA SER A 33 11.83 11.86 -8.04
C SER A 33 10.74 10.79 -8.16
N MET A 34 10.05 10.52 -7.05
CA MET A 34 8.96 9.56 -7.00
C MET A 34 7.67 10.23 -7.48
N ILE A 35 7.04 9.60 -8.45
CA ILE A 35 5.73 10.01 -8.98
C ILE A 35 4.81 8.79 -9.02
N PHE A 36 3.52 9.06 -9.08
CA PHE A 36 2.49 8.04 -9.19
C PHE A 36 1.83 8.17 -10.55
N LYS A 37 1.56 7.06 -11.20
CA LYS A 37 0.92 7.06 -12.50
C LYS A 37 0.19 5.75 -12.74
N ASP A 38 -1.04 5.85 -13.26
CA ASP A 38 -1.84 4.68 -13.65
C ASP A 38 -1.91 3.60 -12.54
N ASN A 39 -2.05 4.05 -11.28
CA ASN A 39 -2.05 3.22 -10.07
C ASN A 39 -0.72 2.53 -9.72
N GLN A 40 0.40 2.97 -10.28
CA GLN A 40 1.74 2.44 -10.01
C GLN A 40 2.66 3.50 -9.38
N VAL A 41 3.64 3.04 -8.60
CA VAL A 41 4.74 3.86 -8.09
C VAL A 41 5.88 3.85 -9.11
N ILE A 42 6.38 5.01 -9.48
CA ILE A 42 7.56 5.17 -10.34
C ILE A 42 8.72 5.69 -9.48
N ASN A 43 9.91 5.11 -9.66
CA ASN A 43 11.17 5.45 -8.96
C ASN A 43 11.17 5.19 -7.44
N GLY A 44 10.43 4.20 -6.97
CA GLY A 44 10.56 3.66 -5.62
C GLY A 44 9.41 2.76 -5.22
N SER A 45 9.19 2.62 -3.93
CA SER A 45 8.09 1.83 -3.35
C SER A 45 7.56 2.51 -2.10
N VAL A 46 6.27 2.33 -1.84
CA VAL A 46 5.60 2.80 -0.63
C VAL A 46 5.10 1.58 0.13
N ALA A 47 5.31 1.53 1.44
CA ALA A 47 4.76 0.46 2.26
C ALA A 47 3.23 0.47 2.17
N ALA A 48 2.59 -0.69 2.06
CA ALA A 48 1.13 -0.80 2.03
C ALA A 48 0.46 -0.29 3.32
N SER A 49 1.19 -0.37 4.45
CA SER A 49 0.76 0.11 5.76
C SER A 49 1.95 0.53 6.62
N GLY A 50 1.70 1.42 7.58
CA GLY A 50 2.54 1.64 8.76
C GLY A 50 1.70 1.60 10.04
N ASN A 51 2.22 2.11 11.17
CA ASN A 51 1.64 1.85 12.49
C ASN A 51 0.14 2.21 12.62
N ASN A 52 -0.27 3.37 12.11
CA ASN A 52 -1.66 3.84 12.12
C ASN A 52 -2.04 4.46 10.79
N MET A 53 -1.47 3.95 9.69
CA MET A 53 -1.67 4.50 8.37
C MET A 53 -1.74 3.39 7.33
N LYS A 54 -2.65 3.53 6.36
CA LYS A 54 -2.67 2.73 5.13
C LYS A 54 -2.33 3.60 3.94
N SER A 55 -1.76 2.99 2.92
CA SER A 55 -1.45 3.65 1.66
C SER A 55 -2.17 2.97 0.49
N LEU A 56 -2.50 3.74 -0.54
CA LEU A 56 -3.10 3.27 -1.78
C LEU A 56 -2.68 4.19 -2.92
N VAL A 57 -2.11 3.65 -3.99
CA VAL A 57 -1.90 4.41 -5.22
C VAL A 57 -3.18 4.34 -6.06
N SER A 58 -3.72 5.51 -6.40
CA SER A 58 -4.95 5.69 -7.19
C SER A 58 -4.69 6.73 -8.26
N GLY A 59 -4.86 6.38 -9.53
CA GLY A 59 -4.51 7.26 -10.65
C GLY A 59 -3.05 7.72 -10.55
N ASP A 60 -2.87 9.03 -10.46
CA ASP A 60 -1.58 9.74 -10.40
C ASP A 60 -1.25 10.25 -9.00
N VAL A 61 -1.86 9.67 -7.95
CA VAL A 61 -1.59 10.05 -6.56
C VAL A 61 -1.45 8.85 -5.62
N LEU A 62 -0.77 9.08 -4.52
CA LEU A 62 -0.78 8.24 -3.33
C LEU A 62 -1.80 8.78 -2.33
N LYS A 63 -2.83 8.00 -2.03
CA LYS A 63 -3.77 8.25 -0.94
C LYS A 63 -3.21 7.60 0.34
N LEU A 64 -3.30 8.30 1.45
CA LEU A 64 -2.91 7.87 2.79
C LEU A 64 -4.10 8.06 3.72
N LYS A 65 -4.49 7.00 4.45
CA LYS A 65 -5.59 7.03 5.42
C LYS A 65 -5.08 6.79 6.82
N ILE A 66 -5.39 7.71 7.73
CA ILE A 66 -5.12 7.55 9.17
C ILE A 66 -6.13 6.56 9.77
N LEU A 67 -5.62 5.56 10.49
CA LEU A 67 -6.42 4.47 11.07
C LEU A 67 -6.67 4.60 12.57
N GLY A 68 -6.00 5.52 13.26
CA GLY A 68 -6.11 5.63 14.70
C GLY A 68 -5.30 6.79 15.28
N LYS A 69 -5.32 6.92 16.61
CA LYS A 69 -4.73 8.06 17.35
C LYS A 69 -3.26 7.90 17.73
N GLY A 70 -2.63 6.79 17.35
CA GLY A 70 -1.21 6.54 17.61
C GLY A 70 -0.31 7.21 16.58
N ASP A 71 1.01 6.99 16.71
CA ASP A 71 2.03 7.46 15.76
C ASP A 71 1.66 7.06 14.32
N PRO A 72 1.27 8.03 13.47
CA PRO A 72 0.95 7.77 12.08
C PRO A 72 2.23 7.83 11.27
N ASN A 73 2.77 6.68 10.90
CA ASN A 73 3.94 6.62 10.05
C ASN A 73 3.69 5.78 8.80
N ILE A 74 4.40 6.11 7.73
CA ILE A 74 4.46 5.30 6.51
C ILE A 74 5.89 5.34 5.95
N GLY A 75 6.41 4.17 5.60
CA GLY A 75 7.74 4.02 5.00
C GLY A 75 7.69 4.18 3.49
N ILE A 76 8.68 4.89 2.95
CA ILE A 76 8.83 5.16 1.52
C ILE A 76 10.31 4.96 1.14
N ASP A 77 10.55 4.03 0.22
CA ASP A 77 11.88 3.74 -0.31
C ASP A 77 12.04 4.32 -1.71
N PHE A 78 13.16 4.99 -1.97
CA PHE A 78 13.51 5.45 -3.30
C PHE A 78 14.25 4.35 -4.07
N VAL A 79 14.20 4.43 -5.40
CA VAL A 79 14.90 3.49 -6.27
C VAL A 79 16.43 3.49 -6.04
N GLU A 80 16.99 4.61 -5.61
CA GLU A 80 18.41 4.78 -5.26
C GLU A 80 18.59 5.81 -4.15
N ASN A 81 19.81 5.88 -3.63
CA ASN A 81 20.25 6.93 -2.72
C ASN A 81 20.45 8.25 -3.47
N ILE A 82 19.91 9.34 -2.93
CA ILE A 82 20.04 10.69 -3.46
C ILE A 82 21.07 11.47 -2.66
N ASP A 83 22.08 12.01 -3.35
CA ASP A 83 23.12 12.85 -2.75
C ASP A 83 22.56 14.21 -2.34
N THR A 84 22.43 14.43 -1.02
CA THR A 84 21.90 15.70 -0.47
C THR A 84 22.92 16.83 -0.49
N SER A 85 24.18 16.59 -0.84
CA SER A 85 25.12 17.68 -1.08
C SER A 85 24.79 18.44 -2.38
N THR A 86 24.22 17.75 -3.36
CA THR A 86 23.74 18.32 -4.62
C THR A 86 22.25 18.67 -4.56
N TYR A 87 21.41 17.74 -4.08
CA TYR A 87 19.95 17.89 -4.02
C TYR A 87 19.46 17.92 -2.58
N LYS A 88 19.67 19.06 -1.91
CA LYS A 88 19.38 19.24 -0.47
C LYS A 88 17.92 19.49 -0.13
N ILE A 89 17.06 19.84 -1.08
CA ILE A 89 15.66 20.15 -0.79
C ILE A 89 14.80 18.92 -1.11
N LEU A 90 14.20 18.32 -0.09
CA LEU A 90 13.14 17.32 -0.26
C LEU A 90 11.80 18.05 -0.25
N ALA A 91 10.97 17.83 -1.26
CA ALA A 91 9.65 18.45 -1.36
C ALA A 91 8.57 17.45 -1.76
N MET A 92 7.35 17.68 -1.27
CA MET A 92 6.17 16.89 -1.60
C MET A 92 5.02 17.82 -1.96
N LYS A 93 4.31 17.49 -3.03
CA LYS A 93 3.02 18.12 -3.33
C LYS A 93 1.94 17.29 -2.68
N VAL A 94 1.23 17.88 -1.73
CA VAL A 94 0.34 17.18 -0.80
C VAL A 94 -0.98 17.92 -0.66
N LYS A 95 -2.05 17.18 -0.38
CA LYS A 95 -3.36 17.66 -0.02
C LYS A 95 -3.76 16.96 1.27
N LYS A 96 -4.23 17.70 2.27
CA LYS A 96 -4.61 17.17 3.58
C LYS A 96 -6.07 17.53 3.84
N GLU A 97 -6.89 16.55 4.16
CA GLU A 97 -8.22 16.82 4.69
C GLU A 97 -8.09 17.29 6.13
N TYR A 98 -8.48 18.53 6.41
CA TYR A 98 -8.35 19.10 7.74
C TYR A 98 -9.51 18.66 8.63
N ALA A 99 -9.30 17.57 9.37
CA ALA A 99 -10.19 17.14 10.43
C ALA A 99 -9.45 17.23 11.77
N GLY A 100 -9.17 18.44 12.28
CA GLY A 100 -8.42 18.62 13.53
C GLY A 100 -6.98 18.05 13.49
N GLY A 101 -6.25 18.19 14.60
CA GLY A 101 -4.83 17.84 14.70
C GLY A 101 -3.90 18.99 14.27
N GLY A 102 -2.73 19.06 14.88
CA GLY A 102 -1.76 20.14 14.69
C GLY A 102 -1.30 20.36 13.24
N LEU A 103 -0.71 21.54 13.03
CA LEU A 103 -0.15 21.97 11.74
C LEU A 103 1.29 21.52 11.54
N GLU A 104 1.82 20.65 12.40
CA GLU A 104 3.20 20.16 12.30
C GLU A 104 3.20 18.68 11.95
N GLY A 105 4.18 18.28 11.13
CA GLY A 105 4.53 16.89 10.87
C GLY A 105 6.05 16.74 10.84
N GLU A 106 6.52 15.51 10.70
CA GLU A 106 7.95 15.18 10.75
C GLU A 106 8.31 14.21 9.63
N ILE A 107 9.49 14.41 9.04
CA ILE A 107 10.07 13.48 8.07
C ILE A 107 11.33 12.92 8.71
N PHE A 108 11.36 11.60 8.90
CA PHE A 108 12.58 10.88 9.26
C PHE A 108 13.20 10.34 8.00
N TYR A 109 14.52 10.31 7.91
CA TYR A 109 15.19 9.86 6.69
C TYR A 109 16.51 9.16 6.96
N ASN A 110 16.85 8.27 6.04
CA ASN A 110 18.07 7.47 6.06
C ASN A 110 18.49 7.05 4.64
N VAL A 111 19.60 6.34 4.52
CA VAL A 111 20.00 5.64 3.29
C VAL A 111 19.05 4.47 3.01
N LYS A 112 18.94 4.07 1.75
CA LYS A 112 18.13 2.94 1.30
C LYS A 112 18.50 1.66 2.04
N GLY A 113 17.48 0.87 2.43
CA GLY A 113 17.65 -0.40 3.13
C GLY A 113 17.93 -0.26 4.64
N GLN A 114 17.94 0.96 5.17
CA GLN A 114 17.97 1.21 6.60
C GLN A 114 16.64 1.83 7.04
N GLY A 115 15.98 1.21 8.03
CA GLY A 115 14.78 1.79 8.63
C GLY A 115 15.08 3.12 9.38
N ALA A 116 14.02 3.81 9.79
CA ALA A 116 14.12 5.10 10.51
C ALA A 116 14.69 5.01 11.96
N VAL A 117 15.05 3.83 12.47
CA VAL A 117 15.49 3.67 13.86
C VAL A 117 16.86 4.33 14.05
N GLY A 118 16.90 5.45 14.79
CA GLY A 118 18.11 6.25 15.01
C GLY A 118 18.45 7.25 13.89
N GLY A 119 17.51 7.50 12.97
CA GLY A 119 17.67 8.40 11.83
C GLY A 119 17.67 9.90 12.17
N LYS A 120 17.98 10.72 11.17
CA LYS A 120 17.80 12.18 11.20
C LYS A 120 16.33 12.51 10.96
N SER A 121 15.82 13.58 11.56
CA SER A 121 14.46 14.04 11.34
C SER A 121 14.38 15.56 11.20
N ILE A 122 13.40 16.02 10.42
CA ILE A 122 13.10 17.44 10.23
C ILE A 122 11.59 17.64 10.30
N ILE A 123 11.18 18.64 11.08
CA ILE A 123 9.80 19.07 11.23
C ILE A 123 9.42 19.97 10.04
N PHE A 124 8.21 19.80 9.53
CA PHE A 124 7.60 20.69 8.55
C PHE A 124 6.24 21.17 9.05
N THR A 125 5.80 22.29 8.50
CA THR A 125 4.51 22.90 8.86
C THR A 125 3.57 22.88 7.67
N TRP A 126 2.31 22.57 7.93
CA TRP A 126 1.22 22.64 6.97
C TRP A 126 0.67 24.07 6.88
N ALA A 127 0.33 24.52 5.67
CA ALA A 127 -0.53 25.67 5.49
C ALA A 127 -1.99 25.25 5.71
N GLU A 128 -2.75 26.04 6.49
CA GLU A 128 -4.19 25.81 6.68
C GLU A 128 -4.93 25.81 5.32
N GLY A 129 -5.74 24.79 5.08
CA GLY A 129 -6.58 24.68 3.87
C GLY A 129 -6.52 23.31 3.20
N THR A 130 -7.61 22.89 2.57
CA THR A 130 -7.76 21.53 2.00
C THR A 130 -7.27 21.39 0.56
N ASP A 131 -6.65 22.42 -0.01
CA ASP A 131 -6.13 22.40 -1.37
C ASP A 131 -4.68 21.87 -1.43
N TRP A 132 -4.24 21.54 -2.65
CA TRP A 132 -2.87 21.14 -2.92
C TRP A 132 -1.86 22.21 -2.47
N GLN A 133 -0.87 21.78 -1.69
CA GLN A 133 0.22 22.60 -1.22
C GLN A 133 1.56 21.89 -1.40
N TRP A 134 2.62 22.67 -1.59
CA TRP A 134 3.99 22.16 -1.59
C TRP A 134 4.57 22.29 -0.18
N ILE A 135 4.90 21.16 0.44
CA ILE A 135 5.74 21.13 1.65
C ILE A 135 7.17 20.82 1.23
N TYR A 136 8.15 21.43 1.90
CA TYR A 136 9.55 21.13 1.65
C TYR A 136 10.39 21.28 2.92
N VAL A 137 11.51 20.57 2.94
CA VAL A 137 12.51 20.60 4.01
C VAL A 137 13.90 20.75 3.41
N ASP A 138 14.76 21.52 4.07
CA ASP A 138 16.17 21.65 3.71
C ASP A 138 17.00 20.64 4.52
N LEU A 139 17.55 19.66 3.81
CA LEU A 139 18.38 18.58 4.35
C LEU A 139 19.85 19.01 4.57
N GLY A 140 20.17 20.30 4.41
CA GLY A 140 21.51 20.90 4.31
C GLY A 140 22.54 20.58 5.40
N ALA A 141 23.65 21.32 5.42
CA ALA A 141 24.97 20.90 5.95
C ALA A 141 25.03 20.21 7.34
N ALA A 142 24.11 20.48 8.28
CA ALA A 142 24.04 19.77 9.57
C ALA A 142 23.64 18.28 9.41
N ASN A 143 23.11 17.92 8.24
CA ASN A 143 22.46 16.67 7.94
C ASN A 143 22.90 16.03 6.62
N ALA A 144 24.01 16.50 6.04
CA ALA A 144 24.57 16.00 4.78
C ALA A 144 24.75 14.47 4.76
N GLY A 145 24.53 13.87 3.58
CA GLY A 145 24.56 12.43 3.35
C GLY A 145 23.64 11.98 2.22
N ASP A 146 23.47 10.68 2.07
CA ASP A 146 22.58 10.09 1.08
C ASP A 146 21.19 9.84 1.67
N VAL A 147 20.14 10.08 0.88
CA VAL A 147 18.74 9.75 1.25
C VAL A 147 18.18 8.74 0.28
N GLY A 148 17.81 7.57 0.78
CA GLY A 148 17.15 6.51 0.00
C GLY A 148 15.92 5.93 0.67
N PHE A 149 15.63 6.34 1.90
CA PHE A 149 14.44 5.98 2.67
C PHE A 149 13.91 7.20 3.42
N ILE A 150 12.59 7.40 3.43
CA ILE A 150 11.91 8.34 4.32
C ILE A 150 10.77 7.65 5.08
N ARG A 151 10.56 8.08 6.32
CA ARG A 151 9.33 7.87 7.08
C ARG A 151 8.56 9.18 7.10
N PHE A 152 7.33 9.16 6.62
CA PHE A 152 6.47 10.34 6.61
C PHE A 152 5.46 10.27 7.76
N ASP A 153 5.60 11.21 8.70
CA ASP A 153 4.74 11.34 9.87
C ASP A 153 3.97 12.67 9.74
N PRO A 154 2.75 12.66 9.17
CA PRO A 154 2.05 13.88 8.80
C PRO A 154 1.52 14.71 9.97
N TYR A 155 1.64 14.20 11.20
CA TYR A 155 1.18 14.86 12.42
C TYR A 155 2.21 14.70 13.54
N GLY A 156 2.56 15.80 14.19
CA GLY A 156 3.33 15.82 15.44
C GLY A 156 2.48 15.64 16.71
N GLU A 157 1.15 15.73 16.58
CA GLU A 157 0.17 15.45 17.65
C GLU A 157 -0.73 14.26 17.28
N SER A 158 -1.54 13.78 18.22
CA SER A 158 -2.49 12.69 17.95
C SER A 158 -3.39 13.04 16.76
N PRO A 159 -3.30 12.29 15.65
CA PRO A 159 -4.10 12.58 14.47
C PRO A 159 -5.56 12.23 14.73
N VAL A 160 -6.44 12.79 13.90
CA VAL A 160 -7.83 12.35 13.86
C VAL A 160 -7.96 11.13 12.95
N GLU A 161 -8.72 10.14 13.44
CA GLU A 161 -8.97 8.90 12.74
C GLU A 161 -9.78 9.16 11.45
N ASN A 162 -9.47 8.39 10.41
CA ASN A 162 -10.03 8.51 9.06
C ASN A 162 -9.66 9.79 8.30
N THR A 163 -8.74 10.61 8.80
CA THR A 163 -8.22 11.71 8.01
C THR A 163 -7.45 11.20 6.79
N MET A 164 -7.71 11.82 5.64
CA MET A 164 -7.07 11.49 4.37
C MET A 164 -5.96 12.49 4.03
N ILE A 165 -4.88 11.97 3.47
CA ILE A 165 -3.80 12.76 2.89
C ILE A 165 -3.52 12.22 1.50
N THR A 166 -3.43 13.11 0.52
CA THR A 166 -3.13 12.76 -0.87
C THR A 166 -1.76 13.35 -1.21
N VAL A 167 -0.87 12.55 -1.80
CA VAL A 167 0.48 12.95 -2.23
C VAL A 167 0.56 12.76 -3.74
N ALA A 168 0.83 13.84 -4.48
CA ALA A 168 0.95 13.81 -5.94
C ALA A 168 2.36 13.42 -6.41
N GLY A 169 3.37 13.64 -5.57
CA GLY A 169 4.74 13.22 -5.83
C GLY A 169 5.71 13.76 -4.80
N ILE A 170 6.91 13.18 -4.84
CA ILE A 170 8.00 13.42 -3.89
C ILE A 170 9.27 13.67 -4.70
N GLY A 171 9.85 14.85 -4.57
CA GLY A 171 10.97 15.28 -5.38
C GLY A 171 12.14 15.83 -4.58
N PHE A 172 13.31 15.80 -5.22
CA PHE A 172 14.53 16.40 -4.67
C PHE A 172 15.02 17.53 -5.58
N PHE A 173 15.37 18.67 -4.99
CA PHE A 173 15.78 19.88 -5.69
C PHE A 173 17.11 20.39 -5.13
N LYS A 174 17.88 21.09 -5.96
CA LYS A 174 19.16 21.68 -5.54
C LYS A 174 18.95 22.85 -4.59
N THR A 175 17.90 23.65 -4.83
CA THR A 175 17.55 24.82 -4.02
C THR A 175 16.05 24.97 -3.87
N VAL A 176 15.64 25.81 -2.91
CA VAL A 176 14.22 26.17 -2.72
C VAL A 176 13.70 26.96 -3.92
N ASP A 177 14.55 27.76 -4.56
CA ASP A 177 14.20 28.52 -5.77
C ASP A 177 13.89 27.59 -6.95
N ASP A 178 14.70 26.53 -7.15
CA ASP A 178 14.44 25.52 -8.17
C ASP A 178 13.10 24.81 -7.94
N MET A 179 12.81 24.44 -6.68
CA MET A 179 11.53 23.84 -6.30
C MET A 179 10.35 24.76 -6.58
N ASN A 180 10.42 26.02 -6.14
CA ASN A 180 9.35 27.01 -6.35
C ASN A 180 9.13 27.27 -7.85
N ALA A 181 10.20 27.34 -8.63
CA ALA A 181 10.11 27.56 -10.06
C ALA A 181 9.53 26.34 -10.79
N PHE A 182 9.87 25.11 -10.38
CA PHE A 182 9.20 23.90 -10.86
C PHE A 182 7.71 23.88 -10.49
N ALA A 183 7.36 24.22 -9.23
CA ALA A 183 5.98 24.27 -8.75
C ALA A 183 5.11 25.25 -9.56
N ALA A 184 5.71 26.29 -10.15
CA ALA A 184 5.04 27.25 -11.02
C ALA A 184 4.88 26.78 -12.48
N THR A 185 5.55 25.70 -12.90
CA THR A 185 5.39 25.14 -14.26
C THR A 185 4.05 24.41 -14.41
N PRO A 186 3.56 24.20 -15.65
CA PRO A 186 2.40 23.36 -15.90
C PRO A 186 2.55 21.95 -15.33
N ASP A 187 3.75 21.36 -15.40
CA ASP A 187 4.00 20.01 -14.86
C ASP A 187 3.87 19.98 -13.34
N GLY A 188 4.45 20.96 -12.64
CA GLY A 188 4.31 21.11 -11.19
C GLY A 188 2.87 21.39 -10.76
N GLN A 189 2.15 22.23 -11.49
CA GLN A 189 0.75 22.55 -11.22
C GLN A 189 -0.19 21.36 -11.50
N ASN A 190 0.05 20.58 -12.55
CA ASN A 190 -0.79 19.46 -12.95
C ASN A 190 -0.38 18.11 -12.31
N LEU A 191 0.70 18.08 -11.54
CA LEU A 191 1.09 16.89 -10.76
C LEU A 191 -0.09 16.42 -9.89
N GLY A 192 -0.51 15.16 -10.03
CA GLY A 192 -1.65 14.60 -9.32
C GLY A 192 -3.04 15.06 -9.79
N SER A 193 -3.15 15.58 -11.02
CA SER A 193 -4.43 16.05 -11.59
C SER A 193 -5.46 14.94 -11.83
N ASN A 194 -5.05 13.68 -11.83
CA ASN A 194 -5.92 12.51 -11.83
C ASN A 194 -5.76 11.75 -10.50
N GLU A 195 -6.65 11.98 -9.54
CA GLU A 195 -6.57 11.31 -8.22
C GLU A 195 -7.04 9.85 -8.26
N GLY A 196 -7.61 9.41 -9.38
CA GLY A 196 -8.24 8.11 -9.56
C GLY A 196 -9.42 7.85 -8.61
N ASP A 197 -10.28 6.93 -9.04
CA ASP A 197 -11.50 6.59 -8.31
C ASP A 197 -11.31 5.39 -7.34
N ARG A 198 -10.07 4.95 -7.10
CA ARG A 198 -9.82 3.86 -6.16
C ARG A 198 -9.90 4.38 -4.73
N ASP A 199 -10.79 3.79 -3.94
CA ASP A 199 -10.86 4.00 -2.50
C ASP A 199 -10.10 2.92 -1.73
N PHE A 200 -9.82 3.20 -0.46
CA PHE A 200 -9.18 2.23 0.43
C PHE A 200 -10.01 0.95 0.47
N PRO A 201 -9.37 -0.22 0.34
CA PRO A 201 -10.14 -1.45 0.29
C PRO A 201 -10.83 -1.71 1.62
N VAL A 202 -12.00 -2.31 1.53
CA VAL A 202 -12.57 -3.01 2.68
C VAL A 202 -11.86 -4.36 2.78
N GLU A 203 -10.99 -4.47 3.77
CA GLU A 203 -10.26 -5.71 4.04
C GLU A 203 -11.12 -6.65 4.88
N VAL A 204 -11.44 -7.80 4.31
CA VAL A 204 -12.24 -8.82 4.99
C VAL A 204 -11.40 -10.07 5.21
N PRO A 205 -11.17 -10.46 6.48
CA PRO A 205 -10.40 -11.66 6.80
C PRO A 205 -11.10 -12.95 6.32
N PHE A 206 -10.33 -13.88 5.75
CA PHE A 206 -10.80 -15.26 5.52
C PHE A 206 -10.79 -16.07 6.83
N SER A 207 -9.78 -15.81 7.66
CA SER A 207 -9.53 -16.36 9.00
C SER A 207 -8.97 -15.24 9.89
N GLY A 208 -8.56 -15.49 11.14
CA GLY A 208 -7.94 -14.41 11.93
C GLY A 208 -6.66 -13.84 11.30
N THR A 209 -6.18 -12.73 11.85
CA THR A 209 -4.98 -12.02 11.34
C THR A 209 -3.73 -12.29 12.18
N ASP A 210 -3.82 -13.16 13.19
CA ASP A 210 -2.66 -13.61 13.94
C ASP A 210 -1.81 -14.57 13.11
N LEU A 211 -0.49 -14.38 13.15
CA LEU A 211 0.43 -15.06 12.25
C LEU A 211 1.14 -16.19 12.99
N ASN A 212 0.81 -17.44 12.65
CA ASN A 212 1.49 -18.63 13.16
C ASN A 212 2.07 -19.46 12.02
N ILE A 213 3.17 -20.16 12.29
CA ILE A 213 3.77 -21.11 11.36
C ILE A 213 2.88 -22.36 11.30
N GLY A 214 2.02 -22.46 10.30
CA GLY A 214 1.02 -23.54 10.21
C GLY A 214 1.38 -24.67 9.25
N ILE A 215 1.74 -24.34 8.01
CA ILE A 215 1.94 -25.32 6.93
C ILE A 215 3.30 -25.11 6.28
N TRP A 216 4.09 -26.16 6.16
CA TRP A 216 5.37 -26.19 5.45
C TRP A 216 5.18 -26.79 4.06
N LEU A 217 5.29 -25.97 3.03
CA LEU A 217 5.14 -26.39 1.65
C LEU A 217 6.39 -27.15 1.19
N ASN A 218 6.22 -28.10 0.25
CA ASN A 218 7.33 -28.80 -0.38
C ASN A 218 8.23 -29.65 0.57
N THR A 219 7.71 -30.13 1.70
CA THR A 219 8.54 -30.80 2.73
C THR A 219 8.46 -32.34 2.79
N VAL A 220 7.47 -33.03 2.18
CA VAL A 220 7.20 -34.43 2.61
C VAL A 220 7.09 -35.53 1.57
N SER A 221 6.84 -35.29 0.27
CA SER A 221 6.72 -36.43 -0.68
C SER A 221 7.72 -36.43 -1.81
N ASP A 222 8.11 -35.27 -2.31
CA ASP A 222 9.03 -35.15 -3.43
C ASP A 222 9.56 -33.71 -3.49
N PRO A 223 10.77 -33.44 -2.96
CA PRO A 223 11.34 -32.10 -2.99
C PRO A 223 11.61 -31.60 -4.42
N SER A 224 11.44 -32.45 -5.44
CA SER A 224 11.52 -32.06 -6.85
C SER A 224 10.20 -31.53 -7.42
N LYS A 225 9.10 -31.53 -6.64
CA LYS A 225 7.81 -31.01 -7.07
C LYS A 225 7.48 -29.67 -6.40
N PRO A 226 6.76 -28.77 -7.08
CA PRO A 226 6.30 -27.54 -6.46
C PRO A 226 5.41 -27.78 -5.24
N GLY A 227 5.60 -26.97 -4.21
CA GLY A 227 4.70 -26.90 -3.06
C GLY A 227 3.57 -25.91 -3.34
N HIS A 228 2.34 -26.26 -3.00
CA HIS A 228 1.18 -25.42 -3.23
C HIS A 228 0.22 -25.36 -2.04
N TYR A 229 -0.49 -24.24 -1.99
CA TYR A 229 -1.59 -23.98 -1.10
C TYR A 229 -2.66 -23.21 -1.86
N TRP A 230 -3.93 -23.52 -1.63
CA TRP A 230 -5.04 -22.75 -2.18
C TRP A 230 -6.17 -22.54 -1.20
N ILE A 231 -6.91 -21.46 -1.39
CA ILE A 231 -8.22 -21.20 -0.78
C ILE A 231 -9.27 -21.00 -1.86
N ARG A 232 -10.48 -21.53 -1.62
CA ARG A 232 -11.70 -21.22 -2.35
C ARG A 232 -12.57 -20.32 -1.47
N PHE A 233 -13.10 -19.24 -2.05
CA PHE A 233 -13.98 -18.28 -1.36
C PHE A 233 -15.08 -17.77 -2.31
N ASN A 234 -16.16 -17.23 -1.73
CA ASN A 234 -17.27 -16.62 -2.49
C ASN A 234 -17.40 -15.14 -2.14
N ALA A 235 -17.08 -14.27 -3.10
CA ALA A 235 -17.15 -12.82 -2.99
C ALA A 235 -18.56 -12.30 -3.30
N ALA A 236 -19.14 -11.51 -2.38
CA ALA A 236 -20.43 -10.83 -2.56
C ALA A 236 -20.30 -9.49 -3.28
N ALA A 237 -19.11 -8.89 -3.27
CA ALA A 237 -18.81 -7.57 -3.82
C ALA A 237 -17.55 -7.61 -4.69
N PRO A 238 -17.33 -6.61 -5.55
CA PRO A 238 -16.11 -6.51 -6.34
C PRO A 238 -14.86 -6.46 -5.44
N PHE A 239 -13.78 -7.12 -5.85
CA PHE A 239 -12.53 -7.20 -5.09
C PHE A 239 -11.31 -7.16 -6.00
N TYR A 240 -10.17 -6.70 -5.50
CA TYR A 240 -9.00 -6.41 -6.35
C TYR A 240 -7.67 -6.82 -5.73
N GLY A 241 -7.70 -7.59 -4.64
CA GLY A 241 -6.51 -8.27 -4.20
C GLY A 241 -6.69 -9.11 -2.95
N ILE A 242 -5.60 -9.79 -2.60
CA ILE A 242 -5.51 -10.69 -1.46
C ILE A 242 -4.21 -10.41 -0.72
N ASN A 243 -4.31 -10.13 0.58
CA ASN A 243 -3.17 -10.06 1.48
C ASN A 243 -2.92 -11.43 2.10
N PHE A 244 -1.68 -11.89 2.08
CA PHE A 244 -1.28 -13.19 2.61
C PHE A 244 0.18 -13.16 3.08
N TYR A 245 0.55 -14.13 3.92
CA TYR A 245 1.86 -14.15 4.55
C TYR A 245 2.60 -15.45 4.25
N LEU A 246 3.82 -15.29 3.74
CA LEU A 246 4.75 -16.38 3.51
C LEU A 246 6.03 -16.16 4.33
N TYR A 247 6.53 -17.21 4.96
CA TYR A 247 7.88 -17.21 5.54
C TYR A 247 8.83 -17.92 4.57
N ALA A 248 9.97 -17.28 4.28
CA ALA A 248 10.99 -17.79 3.38
C ALA A 248 12.36 -17.74 4.07
N SER A 249 12.89 -18.92 4.40
CA SER A 249 14.18 -19.04 5.06
C SER A 249 15.34 -18.95 4.06
N LYS A 250 16.00 -17.79 4.03
CA LYS A 250 17.36 -17.53 3.50
C LYS A 250 17.66 -17.77 2.01
N ASN A 251 16.85 -18.51 1.28
CA ASN A 251 17.03 -18.74 -0.16
C ASN A 251 15.98 -17.95 -0.95
N ASN A 252 16.38 -17.39 -2.10
CA ASN A 252 15.50 -16.66 -3.02
C ASN A 252 14.43 -17.62 -3.57
N ALA A 253 13.32 -17.76 -2.84
CA ALA A 253 12.18 -18.54 -3.26
C ALA A 253 11.67 -18.01 -4.57
N LYS A 254 11.34 -18.92 -5.47
CA LYS A 254 10.61 -18.60 -6.68
C LYS A 254 9.27 -19.29 -6.65
N GLY A 255 8.31 -18.71 -7.33
CA GLY A 255 6.99 -19.27 -7.42
C GLY A 255 6.07 -18.30 -8.12
N HIS A 256 4.78 -18.46 -7.89
CA HIS A 256 3.78 -17.54 -8.34
C HIS A 256 2.54 -17.66 -7.47
N TRP A 257 1.72 -16.62 -7.49
CA TRP A 257 0.33 -16.73 -7.13
C TRP A 257 -0.52 -16.65 -8.39
N ALA A 258 -1.70 -17.25 -8.34
CA ALA A 258 -2.68 -17.21 -9.40
C ALA A 258 -4.09 -17.15 -8.79
N LEU A 259 -4.95 -16.34 -9.40
CA LEU A 259 -6.37 -16.28 -9.10
C LEU A 259 -7.14 -16.93 -10.23
N TYR A 260 -8.04 -17.85 -9.90
CA TYR A 260 -8.90 -18.55 -10.84
C TYR A 260 -10.36 -18.25 -10.50
N LYS A 261 -11.18 -18.07 -11.52
CA LYS A 261 -12.63 -18.10 -11.34
C LYS A 261 -13.07 -19.55 -11.17
N PHE A 262 -13.79 -19.86 -10.10
CA PHE A 262 -14.18 -21.23 -9.79
C PHE A 262 -15.14 -21.78 -10.86
N ASP A 263 -14.86 -23.01 -11.30
CA ASP A 263 -15.70 -23.82 -12.16
C ASP A 263 -16.31 -24.99 -11.34
N THR A 264 -16.60 -26.14 -11.94
CA THR A 264 -17.29 -27.24 -11.25
C THR A 264 -16.46 -27.98 -10.20
N SER A 265 -15.12 -27.95 -10.26
CA SER A 265 -14.24 -28.56 -9.27
C SER A 265 -12.90 -27.83 -9.15
N VAL A 266 -12.18 -28.08 -8.06
CA VAL A 266 -10.82 -27.54 -7.85
C VAL A 266 -9.89 -27.99 -8.97
N GLU A 267 -9.90 -29.28 -9.33
CA GLU A 267 -9.03 -29.83 -10.37
C GLU A 267 -9.32 -29.22 -11.74
N GLN A 268 -10.59 -29.05 -12.12
CA GLN A 268 -10.95 -28.43 -13.39
C GLN A 268 -10.58 -26.94 -13.41
N THR A 269 -10.82 -26.24 -12.29
CA THR A 269 -10.49 -24.83 -12.15
C THR A 269 -8.99 -24.60 -12.31
N LEU A 270 -8.15 -25.39 -11.62
CA LEU A 270 -6.69 -25.26 -11.65
C LEU A 270 -6.06 -25.74 -12.97
N ALA A 271 -6.76 -26.56 -13.75
CA ALA A 271 -6.35 -26.94 -15.11
C ALA A 271 -6.65 -25.84 -16.16
N GLY A 272 -7.46 -24.85 -15.82
CA GLY A 272 -7.81 -23.72 -16.67
C GLY A 272 -6.80 -22.57 -16.62
N GLU A 273 -7.14 -21.49 -17.31
CA GLU A 273 -6.33 -20.26 -17.30
C GLU A 273 -6.70 -19.38 -16.10
N PRO A 274 -5.71 -18.84 -15.37
CA PRO A 274 -5.97 -17.90 -14.30
C PRO A 274 -6.47 -16.55 -14.84
N VAL A 275 -7.32 -15.87 -14.06
CA VAL A 275 -7.78 -14.52 -14.34
C VAL A 275 -6.78 -13.45 -13.91
N ALA A 276 -5.86 -13.79 -13.01
CA ALA A 276 -4.72 -12.97 -12.63
C ALA A 276 -3.57 -13.86 -12.13
N ARG A 277 -2.33 -13.46 -12.37
CA ARG A 277 -1.12 -14.20 -11.97
C ARG A 277 0.07 -13.25 -11.88
N GLU A 278 0.95 -13.50 -10.93
CA GLU A 278 2.26 -12.85 -10.84
C GLU A 278 3.31 -13.81 -10.27
N ASP A 279 4.54 -13.68 -10.76
CA ASP A 279 5.67 -14.45 -10.26
C ASP A 279 6.18 -13.87 -8.92
N LEU A 280 6.51 -14.75 -7.99
CA LEU A 280 7.03 -14.42 -6.67
C LEU A 280 8.55 -14.62 -6.63
N SER A 281 9.24 -13.68 -5.97
CA SER A 281 10.66 -13.80 -5.61
C SER A 281 10.85 -13.39 -4.15
N LEU A 282 11.10 -14.35 -3.26
CA LEU A 282 11.12 -14.13 -1.80
C LEU A 282 12.52 -14.34 -1.23
N SER A 283 13.10 -13.32 -0.62
CA SER A 283 14.44 -13.40 0.01
C SER A 283 14.40 -13.42 1.54
N GLN A 284 13.22 -13.17 2.13
CA GLN A 284 12.99 -13.09 3.57
C GLN A 284 11.50 -13.27 3.89
N ASP A 285 11.17 -13.36 5.17
CA ASP A 285 9.79 -13.36 5.67
C ASP A 285 9.06 -12.09 5.22
N THR A 286 7.96 -12.26 4.49
CA THR A 286 7.33 -11.14 3.78
C THR A 286 5.81 -11.22 3.86
N HIS A 287 5.20 -10.08 4.19
CA HIS A 287 3.80 -9.83 3.95
C HIS A 287 3.61 -9.51 2.46
N LEU A 288 2.82 -10.32 1.76
CA LEU A 288 2.60 -10.19 0.33
C LEU A 288 1.17 -9.72 0.07
N GLN A 289 1.06 -8.89 -0.96
CA GLN A 289 -0.21 -8.42 -1.49
C GLN A 289 -0.28 -8.85 -2.95
N ALA A 290 -1.18 -9.79 -3.26
CA ALA A 290 -1.56 -10.09 -4.64
C ALA A 290 -2.56 -9.02 -5.08
N ALA A 291 -2.11 -8.03 -5.86
CA ALA A 291 -2.96 -7.00 -6.42
C ALA A 291 -3.30 -7.31 -7.88
N PHE A 292 -4.55 -7.11 -8.28
CA PHE A 292 -5.03 -7.37 -9.63
C PHE A 292 -6.16 -6.40 -10.01
N GLU A 293 -6.55 -6.40 -11.29
CA GLU A 293 -7.71 -5.63 -11.72
C GLU A 293 -8.99 -6.10 -11.00
N PRO A 294 -9.95 -5.21 -10.69
CA PRO A 294 -11.16 -5.58 -9.97
C PRO A 294 -11.92 -6.76 -10.60
N MET A 295 -12.16 -7.77 -9.79
CA MET A 295 -12.95 -8.96 -10.10
C MET A 295 -14.41 -8.74 -9.71
N ASN A 296 -15.33 -9.28 -10.52
CA ASN A 296 -16.75 -9.27 -10.20
C ASN A 296 -17.08 -10.23 -9.04
N PRO A 297 -18.21 -10.04 -8.34
CA PRO A 297 -18.70 -11.01 -7.35
C PRO A 297 -18.79 -12.44 -7.93
N GLY A 298 -18.52 -13.43 -7.09
CA GLY A 298 -18.55 -14.85 -7.46
C GLY A 298 -17.57 -15.71 -6.67
N GLN A 299 -17.47 -16.99 -7.06
CA GLN A 299 -16.54 -17.93 -6.45
C GLN A 299 -15.19 -17.95 -7.14
N TYR A 300 -14.12 -17.97 -6.36
CA TYR A 300 -12.74 -17.92 -6.83
C TYR A 300 -11.84 -18.88 -6.05
N ILE A 301 -10.77 -19.35 -6.70
CA ILE A 301 -9.65 -20.03 -6.07
C ILE A 301 -8.43 -19.11 -6.13
N PHE A 302 -7.87 -18.78 -4.98
CA PHE A 302 -6.53 -18.19 -4.87
C PHE A 302 -5.53 -19.30 -4.60
N TYR A 303 -4.53 -19.43 -5.47
CA TYR A 303 -3.56 -20.51 -5.50
C TYR A 303 -2.16 -19.91 -5.41
N VAL A 304 -1.34 -20.46 -4.52
CA VAL A 304 0.09 -20.14 -4.37
C VAL A 304 0.87 -21.40 -4.66
N GLU A 305 1.85 -21.30 -5.56
CA GLU A 305 2.79 -22.36 -5.87
C GLU A 305 4.21 -21.86 -5.77
N LEU A 306 5.05 -22.64 -5.10
CA LEU A 306 6.45 -22.34 -4.85
C LEU A 306 7.31 -23.44 -5.47
N GLU A 307 8.31 -23.00 -6.23
CA GLU A 307 9.26 -23.87 -6.90
C GLU A 307 10.08 -24.67 -5.89
N PRO A 308 10.52 -25.88 -6.27
CA PRO A 308 11.59 -26.59 -5.59
C PRO A 308 12.81 -25.72 -5.32
N ASP A 309 13.34 -25.79 -4.09
CA ASP A 309 14.68 -25.25 -3.84
C ASP A 309 15.70 -26.09 -4.62
N GLN A 310 16.62 -25.42 -5.32
CA GLN A 310 17.67 -26.08 -6.07
C GLN A 310 18.85 -26.52 -5.19
N ASP A 311 18.96 -26.01 -3.96
CA ASP A 311 20.02 -26.37 -2.99
C ASP A 311 19.45 -26.58 -1.57
N PRO A 312 18.78 -27.73 -1.31
CA PRO A 312 18.06 -27.96 -0.06
C PRO A 312 19.03 -28.19 1.12
N ASP A 313 19.07 -27.27 2.09
CA ASP A 313 19.69 -27.55 3.39
C ASP A 313 18.70 -28.37 4.24
N PRO A 314 19.02 -29.62 4.60
CA PRO A 314 18.12 -30.50 5.35
C PRO A 314 17.81 -30.00 6.78
N THR A 315 18.45 -28.93 7.24
CA THR A 315 18.24 -28.34 8.57
C THR A 315 17.36 -27.09 8.56
N VAL A 316 16.91 -26.65 7.38
CA VAL A 316 16.16 -25.40 7.20
C VAL A 316 14.75 -25.72 6.66
N PHE A 317 13.73 -25.12 7.26
CA PHE A 317 12.33 -25.34 6.90
C PHE A 317 11.91 -24.38 5.80
N TYR A 318 11.61 -24.90 4.61
CA TYR A 318 11.36 -24.07 3.44
C TYR A 318 9.86 -23.84 3.21
N TYR A 319 9.53 -22.57 3.05
CA TYR A 319 8.24 -22.00 2.66
C TYR A 319 7.05 -22.33 3.54
N VAL A 320 6.75 -21.41 4.45
CA VAL A 320 5.63 -21.56 5.38
C VAL A 320 4.48 -20.66 4.97
N VAL A 321 3.28 -21.24 4.85
CA VAL A 321 2.05 -20.45 4.83
C VAL A 321 1.69 -20.09 6.26
N ALA A 322 1.65 -18.79 6.58
CA ALA A 322 1.17 -18.36 7.88
C ALA A 322 -0.31 -18.74 8.03
N CYS A 323 -0.67 -19.37 9.13
CA CYS A 323 -2.04 -19.73 9.45
C CYS A 323 -2.50 -18.99 10.71
N SER A 324 -3.80 -18.73 10.79
CA SER A 324 -4.41 -18.08 11.94
C SER A 324 -4.91 -19.08 12.97
N SER A 325 -4.73 -18.77 14.25
CA SER A 325 -5.32 -19.55 15.35
C SER A 325 -6.86 -19.42 15.43
N ILE A 326 -7.46 -18.50 14.66
CA ILE A 326 -8.90 -18.30 14.55
C ILE A 326 -9.39 -18.90 13.23
N ASP A 327 -10.39 -19.75 13.31
CA ASP A 327 -10.92 -20.44 12.14
C ASP A 327 -11.71 -19.50 11.24
N ALA A 328 -11.79 -19.86 9.96
CA ALA A 328 -12.76 -19.25 9.07
C ALA A 328 -14.19 -19.58 9.57
N PRO A 329 -15.15 -18.65 9.48
CA PRO A 329 -16.54 -19.01 9.72
C PRO A 329 -16.96 -20.18 8.82
N GLU A 330 -17.73 -21.12 9.40
CA GLU A 330 -18.09 -22.37 8.75
C GLU A 330 -18.72 -22.13 7.37
N GLY A 331 -18.19 -22.81 6.35
CA GLY A 331 -18.69 -22.75 4.98
C GLY A 331 -18.25 -21.52 4.18
N LEU A 332 -17.50 -20.56 4.73
CA LEU A 332 -17.00 -19.41 3.94
C LEU A 332 -15.78 -19.76 3.09
N ILE A 333 -14.93 -20.67 3.57
CA ILE A 333 -13.64 -20.99 2.99
C ILE A 333 -13.45 -22.51 2.92
N GLU A 334 -12.94 -22.96 1.80
CA GLU A 334 -12.35 -24.28 1.62
C GLU A 334 -10.88 -24.08 1.25
N TYR A 335 -10.01 -25.00 1.65
CA TYR A 335 -8.59 -24.91 1.36
C TYR A 335 -7.98 -26.28 1.11
N GLY A 336 -6.84 -26.29 0.43
CA GLY A 336 -6.05 -27.50 0.20
C GLY A 336 -4.57 -27.18 -0.01
N PHE A 337 -3.72 -28.17 0.23
CA PHE A 337 -2.27 -28.02 0.13
C PHE A 337 -1.58 -29.37 -0.08
N ASN A 338 -0.35 -29.37 -0.60
CA ASN A 338 0.51 -30.56 -0.72
C ASN A 338 1.79 -30.47 0.15
N GLY A 339 1.71 -29.72 1.25
CA GLY A 339 2.74 -29.61 2.29
C GLY A 339 2.43 -30.43 3.55
N THR A 340 3.12 -30.06 4.63
CA THR A 340 3.01 -30.72 5.93
C THR A 340 2.64 -29.73 7.00
N LYS A 341 1.71 -30.14 7.87
CA LYS A 341 1.34 -29.38 9.05
C LYS A 341 2.53 -29.31 10.01
N ASN A 342 2.82 -28.11 10.51
CA ASN A 342 3.75 -27.91 11.61
C ASN A 342 3.27 -28.71 12.84
N PRO A 343 4.07 -29.65 13.38
CA PRO A 343 3.66 -30.50 14.50
C PRO A 343 3.34 -29.70 15.78
N ASP A 344 3.93 -28.51 15.94
CA ASP A 344 3.71 -27.65 17.11
C ASP A 344 2.47 -26.75 16.96
N TYR A 345 1.86 -26.71 15.77
CA TYR A 345 0.71 -25.87 15.48
C TYR A 345 -0.61 -26.62 15.67
N ASN A 346 -1.47 -26.14 16.57
CA ASN A 346 -2.76 -26.77 16.88
C ASN A 346 -3.97 -26.00 16.34
N GLY A 347 -3.75 -24.91 15.60
CA GLY A 347 -4.83 -24.09 15.05
C GLY A 347 -5.37 -24.61 13.70
N PRO A 348 -6.36 -23.89 13.16
CA PRO A 348 -6.88 -24.06 11.80
C PRO A 348 -5.78 -23.94 10.76
N LEU A 349 -5.85 -24.75 9.70
CA LEU A 349 -4.89 -24.74 8.59
C LEU A 349 -5.28 -23.74 7.49
N VAL A 350 -6.11 -22.74 7.82
CA VAL A 350 -6.48 -21.67 6.90
C VAL A 350 -5.38 -20.62 6.91
N MET A 351 -4.93 -20.23 5.72
CA MET A 351 -4.02 -19.11 5.49
C MET A 351 -4.53 -17.85 6.20
N ALA A 352 -3.64 -17.21 6.95
CA ALA A 352 -3.88 -15.90 7.53
C ALA A 352 -3.81 -14.85 6.42
N GLY A 353 -4.85 -14.03 6.30
CA GLY A 353 -4.95 -13.08 5.21
C GLY A 353 -6.34 -12.43 5.08
N THR A 354 -6.43 -11.49 4.15
CA THR A 354 -7.66 -10.75 3.85
C THR A 354 -7.91 -10.68 2.34
N VAL A 355 -9.18 -10.62 1.93
CA VAL A 355 -9.55 -10.09 0.61
C VAL A 355 -9.69 -8.58 0.70
N MET A 356 -9.22 -7.87 -0.32
CA MET A 356 -9.42 -6.44 -0.50
C MET A 356 -10.61 -6.18 -1.43
N PHE A 357 -11.72 -5.73 -0.85
CA PHE A 357 -12.94 -5.40 -1.58
C PHE A 357 -13.01 -3.91 -1.94
N VAL A 358 -13.69 -3.62 -3.04
CA VAL A 358 -14.12 -2.26 -3.37
C VAL A 358 -15.26 -1.86 -2.42
N GLU A 359 -15.15 -0.68 -1.79
CA GLU A 359 -16.23 -0.16 -0.97
C GLU A 359 -17.50 -0.01 -1.82
N THR A 360 -18.60 -0.63 -1.38
CA THR A 360 -19.85 -0.72 -2.14
C THR A 360 -21.01 -0.42 -1.20
N GLU A 361 -21.74 0.66 -1.45
CA GLU A 361 -22.92 1.00 -0.66
C GLU A 361 -23.96 -0.15 -0.68
N GLY A 362 -24.51 -0.46 0.49
CA GLY A 362 -25.57 -1.47 0.65
C GLY A 362 -25.10 -2.93 0.73
N VAL A 363 -23.79 -3.20 0.66
CA VAL A 363 -23.24 -4.53 0.94
C VAL A 363 -23.07 -4.71 2.45
N ASN A 364 -23.83 -5.63 3.04
CA ASN A 364 -23.74 -5.94 4.47
C ASN A 364 -22.69 -7.00 4.78
N ASP A 365 -22.44 -7.92 3.85
CA ASP A 365 -21.46 -9.01 3.96
C ASP A 365 -20.66 -9.09 2.65
N TYR A 366 -19.34 -9.07 2.73
CA TYR A 366 -18.45 -9.10 1.56
C TYR A 366 -18.05 -10.52 1.14
N LEU A 367 -18.05 -11.46 2.09
CA LEU A 367 -17.87 -12.90 1.84
C LEU A 367 -19.19 -13.62 2.14
N MET A 368 -19.49 -14.64 1.32
CA MET A 368 -20.67 -15.50 1.49
C MET A 368 -20.27 -16.96 1.61
N PRO A 369 -21.18 -17.84 2.09
CA PRO A 369 -20.95 -19.26 2.05
C PRO A 369 -20.65 -19.77 0.63
N LEU A 370 -19.75 -20.75 0.56
CA LEU A 370 -19.52 -21.59 -0.59
C LEU A 370 -20.81 -22.35 -0.91
N ASP A 371 -21.06 -22.59 -2.20
CA ASP A 371 -22.24 -23.31 -2.71
C ASP A 371 -23.58 -22.57 -2.54
N ALA A 372 -23.57 -21.25 -2.36
CA ALA A 372 -24.74 -20.41 -2.63
C ALA A 372 -25.02 -20.39 -4.15
N GLU A 373 -25.62 -21.47 -4.67
CA GLU A 373 -26.14 -21.53 -6.03
C GLU A 373 -27.20 -20.44 -6.19
N ASN A 374 -26.83 -19.39 -6.95
CA ASN A 374 -27.57 -18.17 -7.26
C ASN A 374 -27.50 -17.06 -6.19
N PRO A 375 -26.70 -15.99 -6.39
CA PRO A 375 -27.06 -14.71 -5.81
C PRO A 375 -28.35 -14.26 -6.49
N THR A 376 -29.50 -14.59 -5.89
CA THR A 376 -30.73 -13.94 -6.28
C THR A 376 -30.54 -12.46 -6.01
N THR A 377 -30.59 -11.70 -7.10
CA THR A 377 -30.84 -10.27 -7.11
C THR A 377 -32.01 -9.98 -6.15
N GLY A 378 -31.73 -9.34 -5.03
CA GLY A 378 -32.74 -8.75 -4.13
C GLY A 378 -33.23 -9.64 -2.97
N ASP A 379 -32.97 -9.17 -1.76
CA ASP A 379 -33.91 -9.10 -0.63
C ASP A 379 -34.42 -10.35 0.13
N VAL A 380 -33.85 -11.55 0.02
CA VAL A 380 -34.34 -12.70 0.85
C VAL A 380 -33.31 -13.35 1.78
N GLY A 381 -32.01 -13.02 1.68
CA GLY A 381 -30.97 -13.61 2.57
C GLY A 381 -30.91 -13.05 4.00
N ILE A 382 -31.50 -11.88 4.25
CA ILE A 382 -31.26 -11.09 5.48
C ILE A 382 -31.95 -11.68 6.73
N ILE A 383 -33.02 -12.47 6.57
CA ILE A 383 -33.81 -12.91 7.74
C ILE A 383 -33.18 -14.11 8.45
N ALA A 384 -32.41 -14.97 7.79
CA ALA A 384 -31.84 -16.15 8.45
C ALA A 384 -30.56 -15.83 9.26
N TYR A 385 -29.69 -14.96 8.74
CA TYR A 385 -28.38 -14.67 9.36
C TYR A 385 -28.43 -13.58 10.43
N GLY A 386 -29.43 -12.68 10.38
CA GLY A 386 -29.71 -11.72 11.46
C GLY A 386 -29.98 -12.40 12.80
N PHE A 387 -30.52 -13.63 12.81
CA PHE A 387 -30.75 -14.37 14.06
C PHE A 387 -29.49 -15.04 14.62
N ALA A 388 -28.51 -15.41 13.79
CA ALA A 388 -27.26 -16.01 14.26
C ALA A 388 -26.34 -14.96 14.92
N ALA A 389 -26.24 -13.76 14.32
CA ALA A 389 -25.50 -12.65 14.92
C ALA A 389 -26.18 -12.13 16.20
N LEU A 390 -27.52 -12.08 16.26
CA LEU A 390 -28.25 -11.69 17.48
C LEU A 390 -28.13 -12.74 18.59
N ALA A 391 -28.07 -14.03 18.26
CA ALA A 391 -27.85 -15.11 19.22
C ALA A 391 -26.43 -15.06 19.82
N ALA A 392 -25.40 -14.75 19.03
CA ALA A 392 -24.02 -14.59 19.51
C ALA A 392 -23.88 -13.40 20.48
N VAL A 393 -24.58 -12.29 20.21
CA VAL A 393 -24.59 -11.10 21.09
C VAL A 393 -25.40 -11.34 22.39
N LEU A 394 -26.49 -12.11 22.33
CA LEU A 394 -27.32 -12.42 23.50
C LEU A 394 -26.69 -13.49 24.42
N VAL A 395 -25.90 -14.43 23.90
CA VAL A 395 -25.18 -15.42 24.72
C VAL A 395 -24.02 -14.78 25.47
N LYS A 396 -23.36 -13.75 24.92
CA LYS A 396 -22.27 -13.02 25.61
C LYS A 396 -22.77 -12.15 26.78
N ARG A 397 -24.01 -11.66 26.76
CA ARG A 397 -24.58 -10.87 27.87
C ARG A 397 -25.11 -11.71 29.05
N ARG A 398 -25.21 -13.03 28.94
CA ARG A 398 -25.67 -13.91 30.04
C ARG A 398 -24.57 -14.50 30.92
N LYS A 399 -23.28 -14.26 30.62
CA LYS A 399 -22.14 -14.75 31.43
C LYS A 399 -21.45 -13.67 32.29
N VAL A 400 -22.13 -12.55 32.56
CA VAL A 400 -21.74 -11.63 33.63
C VAL A 400 -22.90 -11.49 34.60
N LYS A 401 -22.95 -12.39 35.58
CA LYS A 401 -23.46 -12.14 36.92
C LYS A 401 -22.66 -12.98 37.90
#